data_AF-A0AAW2J4Z5-F1
#
_entry.id   AF-A0AAW2J4Z5-F1
#
_cell.length_a   1.000
_cell.length_b   1.000
_cell.length_c   1.000
_cell.angle_alpha   90.00
_cell.angle_beta   90.00
_cell.angle_gamma   90.00
#
_symmetry.space_group_name_H-M   'P 1'
#
loop_
_entity.id
_entity.type
_entity.pdbx_description
1 polymer ?
#
loop_
_entity_poly.entity_id
_entity_poly.type
_entity_poly.pdbx_seq_one_letter_code
_entity_poly.pdbx_strand_id
1 'polypeptide(L)' 'MVQFYGVGILKVDELMRAEEVEIYYDPAELFAPLLKAPLISGPNTQQQQQQEETAASTSPKKCPFI' A
#
# COMPACT_ATOMS: atom_id res chain seq x y z
N MET A 1 0.02 11.07 -1.57
CA MET A 1 0.62 10.68 -0.29
C MET A 1 1.22 9.29 -0.48
N VAL A 2 2.51 9.09 -0.20
CA VAL A 2 3.18 7.78 -0.35
C VAL A 2 3.24 7.12 1.02
N GLN A 3 2.84 5.85 1.08
CA GLN A 3 2.88 5.03 2.28
C GLN A 3 3.80 3.83 1.98
N PHE A 4 4.72 3.55 2.89
CA PHE A 4 5.62 2.41 2.84
C PHE A 4 5.78 1.84 4.24
N TYR A 5 6.22 0.58 4.32
CA TYR A 5 6.46 -0.12 5.58
C TYR A 5 7.96 -0.33 5.80
N GLY A 6 8.36 -0.38 7.06
CA GLY A 6 9.76 -0.55 7.43
C GLY A 6 9.92 -0.79 8.93
N VAL A 7 11.18 -0.98 9.33
CA VAL A 7 11.60 -1.16 10.71
C VAL A 7 12.50 0.00 11.12
N GLY A 8 12.17 0.62 12.25
CA GLY A 8 13.01 1.64 12.88
C GLY A 8 13.65 1.09 14.15
N ILE A 9 14.97 1.24 14.27
CA ILE A 9 15.72 0.95 15.49
C ILE A 9 16.24 2.27 16.03
N LEU A 10 15.94 2.57 17.29
CA LEU A 10 16.38 3.78 17.98
C LEU A 10 17.28 3.42 19.15
N LYS A 11 18.48 4.01 19.20
CA LYS A 11 19.29 4.07 20.41
C LYS A 11 18.92 5.34 21.16
N VAL A 12 18.55 5.20 22.43
CA VAL A 12 18.16 6.34 23.28
C VAL A 12 19.10 6.51 24.46
N ASP A 13 19.29 7.76 24.87
CA ASP A 13 20.02 8.12 26.08
C ASP A 13 19.17 7.94 27.36
N GLU A 14 19.78 8.26 28.50
CA GLU A 14 19.12 8.21 29.82
C GLU A 14 17.92 9.16 29.95
N LEU A 15 17.83 10.17 29.09
CA LEU A 15 16.74 11.15 29.03
C LEU A 15 15.71 10.81 27.92
N MET A 16 15.76 9.59 27.38
CA MET A 16 14.92 9.11 26.27
C MET A 16 15.06 9.90 24.96
N ARG A 17 16.19 10.57 24.74
CA ARG A 17 16.49 11.26 23.48
C ARG A 17 17.16 10.28 22.53
N ALA A 18 16.79 10.34 21.26
CA ALA A 18 17.44 9.52 20.25
C ALA A 18 18.88 10.01 20.03
N GLU A 19 19.86 9.14 20.27
CA GLU A 19 21.26 9.35 19.93
C GLU A 19 21.57 8.86 18.51
N GLU A 20 20.94 7.75 18.11
CA GLU A 20 21.13 7.11 16.82
C GLU A 20 19.79 6.54 16.30
N VAL A 21 19.59 6.64 15.00
CA VAL A 21 18.36 6.20 14.32
C VAL A 21 18.75 5.42 13.08
N GLU A 22 18.31 4.17 13.03
CA GLU A 22 18.42 3.33 11.84
C GLU A 22 17.03 3.03 11.29
N ILE A 23 16.83 3.25 9.99
CA ILE A 23 15.56 2.98 9.31
C ILE A 23 15.83 2.04 8.15
N TYR A 24 15.21 0.87 8.20
CA TYR A 24 15.27 -0.14 7.16
C TYR A 24 13.91 -0.23 6.48
N TYR A 25 13.90 -0.04 5.17
CA TYR A 25 12.69 -0.13 4.35
C TYR A 25 13.07 -0.67 2.97
N ASP A 26 12.08 -1.21 2.25
CA ASP A 26 12.25 -1.62 0.85
C ASP A 26 12.10 -0.41 -0.07
N PRO A 27 13.14 0.03 -0.80
CA PRO A 27 13.03 1.15 -1.72
C PRO A 27 11.98 0.93 -2.81
N ALA A 28 11.71 -0.31 -3.20
CA ALA A 28 10.73 -0.61 -4.24
C ALA A 28 9.30 -0.16 -3.84
N GLU A 29 8.95 -0.18 -2.56
CA GLU A 29 7.63 0.28 -2.09
C GLU A 29 7.41 1.78 -2.33
N LEU A 30 8.48 2.59 -2.28
CA LEU A 30 8.39 4.03 -2.55
C LEU A 30 8.12 4.33 -4.02
N PHE A 31 8.69 3.53 -4.93
CA PHE A 31 8.64 3.78 -6.36
C PHE A 31 7.58 2.96 -7.10
N ALA A 32 7.09 1.86 -6.54
CA ALA A 32 6.08 1.02 -7.18
C ALA A 32 4.78 1.78 -7.53
N PRO A 33 4.26 2.70 -6.70
CA PRO A 33 3.11 3.54 -7.07
C PRO A 33 3.44 4.54 -8.19
N LEU A 34 4.69 4.98 -8.31
CA LEU A 34 5.13 5.93 -9.33
C LEU A 34 5.37 5.25 -10.69
N LEU A 35 5.84 4.00 -10.67
CA LEU A 35 6.10 3.20 -11.87
C LEU A 35 4.84 2.54 -12.43
N LYS A 36 3.79 2.39 -11.62
CA LYS A 36 2.45 2.07 -12.13
C LYS A 36 1.90 3.29 -12.85
N ALA A 37 2.30 3.44 -14.11
CA ALA A 37 1.63 4.37 -15.01
C ALA A 37 0.12 4.07 -14.99
N PRO A 38 -0.75 5.10 -14.95
CA PRO A 38 -2.16 4.90 -15.21
C PRO A 38 -2.27 4.11 -16.52
N LEU A 39 -3.03 3.01 -16.51
CA LEU A 39 -3.40 2.36 -17.76
C LEU A 39 -4.03 3.45 -18.60
N ILE A 40 -3.43 3.76 -19.75
CA ILE A 40 -4.00 4.70 -20.70
C ILE A 40 -5.32 4.08 -21.12
N SER A 41 -6.41 4.50 -20.47
CA SER A 41 -7.75 4.14 -20.88
C SER A 41 -7.89 4.72 -22.28
N GLY A 42 -7.73 3.87 -23.30
CA GLY A 42 -8.27 4.18 -24.62
C GLY A 42 -9.74 4.61 -24.45
N PRO A 43 -10.30 5.40 -25.38
CA PRO A 43 -11.50 6.23 -25.17
C PRO A 43 -12.82 5.51 -24.78
N ASN A 44 -12.81 4.24 -24.37
CA ASN A 44 -14.01 3.47 -24.03
C ASN A 44 -13.85 2.54 -22.82
N THR A 45 -13.46 3.03 -21.64
CA THR A 45 -13.78 2.27 -20.40
C THR A 45 -14.07 3.20 -19.24
N GLN A 46 -15.34 3.61 -19.14
CA GLN A 46 -15.94 4.00 -17.88
C GLN A 46 -16.04 2.74 -17.01
N GLN A 47 -15.21 2.61 -15.97
CA GLN A 47 -15.61 1.87 -14.77
C GLN A 47 -15.15 2.67 -13.56
N GLN A 48 -16.13 3.35 -12.97
CA GLN A 48 -16.09 3.91 -11.63
C GLN A 48 -15.79 2.76 -10.66
N GLN A 49 -14.72 2.87 -9.89
CA GLN A 49 -14.60 2.12 -8.64
C GLN A 49 -14.84 3.11 -7.51
N GLN A 50 -16.12 3.26 -7.16
CA GLN A 50 -16.52 3.75 -5.84
C GLN A 50 -16.25 2.64 -4.83
N GLN A 51 -15.42 2.92 -3.85
CA GLN A 51 -15.51 2.25 -2.55
C GLN A 51 -16.63 2.94 -1.78
N GLU A 52 -17.58 2.18 -1.21
CA GLU A 52 -17.69 1.96 0.24
C GLU A 52 -18.98 1.19 0.62
N GLU A 53 -18.77 0.05 1.28
CA GLU A 53 -19.54 -0.65 2.33
C GLU A 53 -21.09 -0.64 2.34
N THR A 54 -21.74 -1.81 2.15
CA THR A 54 -22.79 -2.34 3.06
C THR A 54 -23.32 -3.74 2.67
N ALA A 55 -23.41 -4.59 3.70
CA ALA A 55 -24.34 -5.72 3.92
C ALA A 55 -24.50 -6.85 2.87
N ALA A 56 -24.00 -8.02 3.27
CA ALA A 56 -24.48 -9.39 3.00
C ALA A 56 -25.41 -9.63 1.78
N SER A 57 -24.89 -10.34 0.78
CA SER A 57 -25.73 -11.22 -0.05
C SER A 57 -24.91 -12.36 -0.67
N THR A 58 -25.33 -13.57 -0.35
CA THR A 58 -24.83 -14.88 -0.77
C THR A 58 -24.79 -15.07 -2.28
N SER A 59 -23.67 -15.59 -2.82
CA SER A 59 -23.65 -16.54 -3.94
C SER A 59 -22.25 -17.14 -4.15
N PRO A 60 -22.07 -18.47 -4.13
CA PRO A 60 -20.78 -19.09 -4.32
C PRO A 60 -20.50 -19.21 -5.83
N LYS A 61 -19.55 -18.45 -6.35
CA LYS A 61 -19.04 -18.67 -7.71
C LYS A 61 -17.54 -18.93 -7.67
N LYS A 62 -17.24 -20.21 -7.43
CA LYS A 62 -16.27 -21.07 -8.13
C LYS A 62 -14.97 -20.36 -8.55
N CYS A 63 -13.94 -20.51 -7.72
CA CYS A 63 -12.56 -20.17 -8.07
C CYS A 63 -12.07 -21.09 -9.21
N PRO A 64 -11.62 -20.55 -10.36
CA PRO A 64 -10.77 -21.29 -11.26
C PRO A 64 -9.32 -21.07 -10.79
N PHE A 65 -8.72 -22.14 -10.26
CA PHE A 65 -7.30 -22.28 -9.92
C PHE A 65 -6.82 -21.60 -8.62
N ILE A 66 -7.23 -22.15 -7.47
CA ILE A 66 -6.39 -22.88 -6.48
C ILE A 66 -7.33 -23.45 -5.42
#